data_AF-A0A1R2AN78-F1
#
_entry.id   AF-A0A1R2AN78-F1
#
_cell.length_a   1.000
_cell.length_b   1.000
_cell.length_c   1.000
_cell.angle_alpha   90.00
_cell.angle_beta   90.00
_cell.angle_gamma   90.00
#
_symmetry.space_group_name_H-M   'P 1'
#
loop_
_entity.id
_entity.type
_entity.pdbx_description
1 polymer ?
#
loop_
_entity_poly.entity_id
_entity_poly.type
_entity_poly.pdbx_seq_one_letter_code
_entity_poly.pdbx_strand_id
1 'polypeptide(L)'
;MSKYTNFCHISDENSRRIVPAFHPEIAKPIPIQTMINNDQNFTASLFKMLLQQNELVKSLVQDTKAALEKITDLTIKKPKEASHEPLASSEETITPSVLLRFLTGDNRKFTHKIELEDELPSPAYKERTFSVLANIVDMNGNKVQLADCVKFKIMLYTADSPPKMLNLNTSGDKIMRGTLEVEGSSSIFFKKVIVKEVTSHFRNGCFFFVIVPEGADYIKPLIAEDFVIKARKITSDCPKKKQKTQEDDF
;
A
#
# COMPACT_ATOMS: atom_id res chain seq x y z
N MET A 1 30.16 43.07 -35.59
CA MET A 1 31.27 43.62 -34.76
C MET A 1 31.08 43.03 -33.37
N SER A 2 31.96 42.31 -32.68
CA SER A 2 33.39 41.96 -32.76
C SER A 2 33.54 40.63 -31.99
N LYS A 3 34.00 39.51 -32.58
CA LYS A 3 35.35 38.91 -32.45
C LYS A 3 36.11 39.25 -31.16
N TYR A 4 36.50 38.23 -30.38
CA TYR A 4 37.89 37.94 -29.98
C TYR A 4 38.05 36.51 -29.43
N THR A 5 38.96 35.78 -30.07
CA THR A 5 39.65 34.53 -29.71
C THR A 5 40.86 34.80 -28.81
N ASN A 6 41.29 33.80 -28.01
CA ASN A 6 42.69 33.40 -27.70
C ASN A 6 42.60 32.19 -26.73
N PHE A 7 42.97 30.95 -27.09
CA PHE A 7 44.31 30.35 -27.19
C PHE A 7 45.22 30.61 -25.98
N CYS A 8 45.50 29.55 -25.22
CA CYS A 8 46.80 29.32 -24.61
C CYS A 8 47.14 27.82 -24.61
N HIS A 9 48.27 27.53 -25.23
CA HIS A 9 49.02 26.28 -25.33
C HIS A 9 50.04 26.22 -24.17
N ILE A 10 50.73 25.08 -23.99
CA ILE A 10 51.90 24.78 -23.10
C ILE A 10 51.49 23.80 -21.98
N SER A 11 52.17 22.70 -21.69
CA SER A 11 53.17 21.85 -22.37
C SER A 11 53.32 20.58 -21.50
N ASP A 12 53.76 19.50 -22.12
CA ASP A 12 54.04 18.20 -21.52
C ASP A 12 54.99 18.22 -20.31
N GLU A 13 54.69 17.45 -19.27
CA GLU A 13 55.72 16.81 -18.45
C GLU A 13 55.23 15.48 -17.85
N ASN A 14 55.56 14.41 -18.57
CA ASN A 14 56.21 13.20 -18.05
C ASN A 14 55.82 12.73 -16.63
N SER A 15 54.91 11.75 -16.54
CA SER A 15 54.87 10.84 -15.39
C SER A 15 54.66 9.40 -15.85
N ARG A 16 55.75 8.63 -15.75
CA ARG A 16 55.79 7.19 -15.98
C ARG A 16 54.84 6.48 -15.02
N ARG A 17 53.73 5.94 -15.55
CA ARG A 17 52.93 4.95 -14.84
C ARG A 17 53.69 3.63 -14.81
N ILE A 18 54.26 3.32 -13.65
CA ILE A 18 54.73 1.98 -13.30
C ILE A 18 53.47 1.12 -13.13
N VAL A 19 53.32 0.10 -13.96
CA VAL A 19 52.34 -0.98 -13.81
C VAL A 19 52.96 -2.02 -12.88
N PRO A 20 52.44 -2.26 -11.66
CA PRO A 20 52.83 -3.44 -10.91
C PRO A 20 52.11 -4.66 -11.50
N ALA A 21 52.91 -5.64 -11.92
CA ALA A 21 52.44 -6.96 -12.30
C ALA A 21 51.75 -7.63 -11.11
N PHE A 22 50.45 -7.87 -11.22
CA PHE A 22 49.72 -8.73 -10.29
C PHE A 22 50.07 -10.19 -10.58
N HIS A 23 50.90 -10.78 -9.72
CA HIS A 23 50.94 -12.23 -9.56
C HIS A 23 49.73 -12.68 -8.73
N PRO A 24 48.94 -13.67 -9.17
CA PRO A 24 47.97 -14.31 -8.28
C PRO A 24 48.73 -15.31 -7.42
N GLU A 25 49.28 -14.83 -6.30
CA GLU A 25 49.78 -15.73 -5.27
C GLU A 25 48.56 -16.31 -4.54
N ILE A 26 48.30 -17.60 -4.81
CA ILE A 26 47.27 -18.38 -4.14
C ILE A 26 47.60 -18.36 -2.65
N ALA A 27 46.83 -17.60 -1.87
CA ALA A 27 46.90 -17.61 -0.42
C ALA A 27 46.58 -19.02 0.07
N LYS A 28 47.62 -19.77 0.45
CA LYS A 28 47.47 -21.03 1.16
C LYS A 28 46.71 -20.73 2.45
N PRO A 29 45.69 -21.53 2.81
CA PRO A 29 44.97 -21.32 4.05
C PRO A 29 45.95 -21.43 5.21
N ILE A 30 46.02 -20.36 6.01
CA ILE A 30 46.74 -20.35 7.27
C ILE A 30 46.04 -21.39 8.16
N PRO A 31 46.73 -22.43 8.64
CA PRO A 31 46.15 -23.36 9.57
C PRO A 31 45.84 -22.58 10.86
N ILE A 32 44.57 -22.44 11.19
CA ILE A 32 44.17 -22.02 12.53
C ILE A 32 44.69 -23.11 13.45
N GLN A 33 45.69 -22.76 14.27
CA GLN A 33 46.10 -23.62 15.37
C GLN A 33 44.90 -23.75 16.31
N THR A 34 44.17 -24.85 16.17
CA THR A 34 43.29 -25.33 17.23
C THR A 34 44.19 -25.68 18.40
N MET A 35 44.35 -24.72 19.31
CA MET A 35 44.72 -25.00 20.69
C MET A 35 43.58 -25.84 21.25
N ILE A 36 43.67 -27.16 21.09
CA ILE A 36 42.86 -28.13 21.82
C ILE A 36 43.41 -28.10 23.25
N ASN A 37 43.07 -27.05 23.97
CA ASN A 37 43.09 -27.11 25.42
C ASN A 37 41.78 -27.81 25.80
N ASN A 38 41.93 -28.96 26.43
CA ASN A 38 40.85 -29.85 26.84
C ASN A 38 40.08 -29.21 28.02
N ASP A 39 39.40 -28.08 27.78
CA ASP A 39 38.51 -27.46 28.75
C ASP A 39 37.18 -28.21 28.73
N GLN A 40 37.16 -29.38 29.37
CA GLN A 40 35.91 -30.10 29.70
C GLN A 40 34.89 -29.15 30.35
N ASN A 41 35.38 -28.12 31.06
CA ASN A 41 34.58 -27.07 31.68
C ASN A 41 33.86 -26.15 30.66
N PHE A 42 34.48 -25.85 29.51
CA PHE A 42 33.85 -25.04 28.47
C PHE A 42 32.75 -25.80 27.74
N THR A 43 33.02 -27.05 27.34
CA THR A 43 32.02 -27.91 26.71
C THR A 43 30.85 -28.19 27.65
N ALA A 44 31.12 -28.43 28.94
CA ALA A 44 30.07 -28.55 29.96
C ALA A 44 29.26 -27.25 30.13
N SER A 45 29.91 -26.09 30.04
CA SER A 45 29.22 -24.78 30.10
C SER A 45 28.34 -24.54 28.87
N LEU A 46 28.80 -24.89 27.67
CA LEU A 46 27.99 -24.83 26.44
C LEU A 46 26.78 -25.77 26.52
N PHE A 47 26.97 -26.99 27.02
CA PHE A 47 25.90 -27.95 27.18
C PHE A 47 24.84 -27.46 28.18
N LYS A 48 25.29 -26.86 29.29
CA LYS A 48 24.40 -26.24 30.29
C LYS A 48 23.63 -25.04 29.72
N MET A 49 24.28 -24.22 28.90
CA MET A 49 23.63 -23.10 28.22
C MET A 49 22.59 -23.56 27.19
N LEU A 50 22.91 -24.57 26.39
CA LEU A 50 21.97 -25.19 25.44
C LEU A 50 20.75 -25.79 26.13
N LEU A 51 20.94 -26.47 27.27
CA LEU A 51 19.85 -26.99 28.08
C LEU A 51 18.95 -25.86 28.61
N GLN A 52 19.54 -24.76 29.09
CA GLN A 52 18.78 -23.59 29.54
C GLN A 52 17.99 -22.93 28.41
N GLN A 53 18.58 -22.80 27.21
CA GLN A 53 17.87 -22.27 26.04
C GLN A 53 16.68 -23.15 25.64
N ASN A 54 16.82 -24.47 25.70
CA ASN A 54 15.72 -25.39 25.39
C ASN A 54 14.54 -25.24 26.36
N GLU A 55 14.79 -25.03 27.65
CA GLU A 55 13.72 -24.80 28.63
C GLU A 55 13.03 -23.45 28.41
N LEU A 56 13.79 -22.41 28.05
CA LEU A 56 13.24 -21.10 27.64
C LEU A 56 12.36 -21.20 26.40
N VAL A 57 12.77 -22.00 25.41
CA VAL A 57 11.96 -22.22 24.20
C VAL A 57 10.66 -22.95 24.54
N LYS A 58 10.70 -23.95 25.43
CA LYS A 58 9.49 -24.65 25.89
C LYS A 58 8.53 -23.71 26.62
N SER A 59 9.04 -22.84 27.50
CA SER A 59 8.19 -21.88 28.21
C SER A 59 7.55 -20.89 27.24
N LEU A 60 8.29 -20.42 26.23
CA LEU A 60 7.77 -19.52 25.20
C LEU A 60 6.67 -20.20 24.35
N VAL A 61 6.83 -21.47 24.02
CA VAL A 61 5.78 -22.26 23.34
C VAL A 61 4.53 -22.40 24.22
N GLN A 62 4.70 -22.57 25.52
CA GLN A 62 3.56 -22.66 26.45
C GLN A 62 2.85 -21.32 26.62
N ASP A 63 3.60 -20.22 26.73
CA ASP A 63 3.06 -18.86 26.83
C ASP A 63 2.30 -18.46 25.56
N THR A 64 2.86 -18.78 24.39
CA THR A 64 2.20 -18.53 23.10
C THR A 64 0.91 -19.34 22.96
N LYS A 65 0.91 -20.61 23.39
CA LYS A 65 -0.31 -21.44 23.42
C LYS A 65 -1.37 -20.86 24.34
N ALA A 66 -1.00 -20.44 25.55
CA ALA A 66 -1.92 -19.84 26.53
C ALA A 66 -2.49 -18.49 26.05
N ALA A 67 -1.67 -17.68 25.37
CA ALA A 67 -2.13 -16.44 24.75
C ALA A 67 -3.12 -16.72 23.60
N LEU A 68 -2.85 -17.72 22.76
CA LEU A 68 -3.74 -18.11 21.66
C LEU A 68 -5.09 -18.61 22.19
N GLU A 69 -5.08 -19.41 23.26
CA GLU A 69 -6.27 -19.94 23.91
C GLU A 69 -7.13 -18.80 24.51
N LYS A 70 -6.51 -17.83 25.19
CA LYS A 70 -7.21 -16.62 25.68
C LYS A 70 -7.85 -15.80 24.56
N ILE A 71 -7.18 -15.63 23.42
CA ILE A 71 -7.73 -14.91 22.26
C ILE A 71 -8.92 -15.70 21.67
N THR A 72 -8.79 -17.01 21.59
CA THR A 72 -9.84 -17.89 21.06
C THR A 72 -11.08 -17.87 21.95
N ASP A 73 -10.91 -17.92 23.27
CA ASP A 73 -12.00 -17.82 24.25
C ASP A 73 -12.73 -16.46 24.20
N LEU A 74 -12.00 -15.36 24.00
CA LEU A 74 -12.59 -14.03 23.82
C LEU A 74 -13.35 -13.90 22.50
N THR A 75 -12.99 -14.69 21.49
CA THR A 75 -13.65 -14.70 20.18
C THR A 75 -14.89 -15.61 20.17
N ILE A 76 -14.91 -16.69 20.95
CA ILE A 76 -16.02 -17.66 21.02
C ILE A 76 -17.10 -17.28 22.05
N LYS A 77 -16.76 -16.59 23.15
CA LYS A 77 -17.73 -16.23 24.22
C LYS A 77 -18.61 -15.01 23.93
N LYS A 78 -18.71 -14.55 22.67
CA LYS A 78 -19.75 -13.61 22.27
C LYS A 78 -20.57 -14.16 21.11
N PRO A 79 -21.72 -14.78 21.41
CA PRO A 79 -22.87 -14.58 20.55
C PRO A 79 -24.21 -14.40 21.29
N LYS A 80 -25.12 -13.66 20.63
CA LYS A 80 -26.57 -13.41 20.81
C LYS A 80 -26.86 -11.99 21.31
N GLU A 81 -27.66 -11.15 20.63
CA GLU A 81 -28.81 -11.36 19.73
C GLU A 81 -28.65 -10.46 18.47
N ALA A 82 -29.16 -10.75 17.26
CA ALA A 82 -30.33 -11.49 16.84
C ALA A 82 -30.10 -12.27 15.52
N SER A 83 -30.95 -13.28 15.34
CA SER A 83 -31.08 -14.28 14.28
C SER A 83 -30.85 -13.85 12.83
N HIS A 84 -30.03 -14.61 12.08
CA HIS A 84 -30.46 -15.49 10.98
C HIS A 84 -29.37 -16.54 10.68
N GLU A 85 -29.82 -17.67 10.13
CA GLU A 85 -29.19 -19.00 10.04
C GLU A 85 -27.82 -19.09 9.33
N PRO A 86 -27.03 -20.17 9.59
CA PRO A 86 -25.74 -20.39 8.97
C PRO A 86 -25.92 -21.04 7.60
N LEU A 87 -25.73 -20.27 6.54
CA LEU A 87 -25.52 -20.78 5.18
C LEU A 87 -24.05 -20.62 4.80
N ALA A 88 -23.45 -21.77 4.55
CA ALA A 88 -22.30 -22.03 3.67
C ALA A 88 -21.36 -20.86 3.35
N SER A 89 -20.09 -21.05 3.74
CA SER A 89 -18.87 -20.61 3.05
C SER A 89 -19.09 -20.26 1.57
N SER A 90 -19.56 -19.04 1.33
CA SER A 90 -19.48 -18.34 0.06
C SER A 90 -18.79 -17.03 0.39
N GLU A 91 -17.84 -16.66 -0.45
CA GLU A 91 -17.04 -15.46 -0.26
C GLU A 91 -17.94 -14.23 -0.45
N GLU A 92 -18.54 -13.75 0.64
CA GLU A 92 -19.47 -12.63 0.60
C GLU A 92 -18.73 -11.34 0.20
N THR A 93 -18.97 -10.91 -1.05
CA THR A 93 -18.59 -9.59 -1.52
C THR A 93 -19.40 -8.53 -0.77
N ILE A 94 -18.72 -7.53 -0.23
CA ILE A 94 -19.37 -6.41 0.45
C ILE A 94 -20.24 -5.63 -0.54
N THR A 95 -21.42 -5.20 -0.12
CA THR A 95 -22.27 -4.26 -0.87
C THR A 95 -22.09 -2.82 -0.35
N PRO A 96 -22.36 -1.79 -1.18
CA PRO A 96 -22.28 -0.38 -0.74
C PRO A 96 -23.17 -0.06 0.45
N SER A 97 -24.31 -0.74 0.59
CA SER A 97 -25.24 -0.58 1.70
C SER A 97 -24.65 -1.08 3.02
N VAL A 98 -23.91 -2.19 2.99
CA VAL A 98 -23.19 -2.71 4.16
C VAL A 98 -22.07 -1.76 4.57
N LEU A 99 -21.31 -1.23 3.60
CA LEU A 99 -20.27 -0.24 3.88
C LEU A 99 -20.85 1.08 4.41
N LEU A 100 -21.97 1.55 3.86
CA LEU A 100 -22.66 2.73 4.36
C LEU A 100 -23.07 2.55 5.82
N ARG A 101 -23.70 1.42 6.14
CA ARG A 101 -24.07 1.07 7.52
C ARG A 101 -22.86 1.00 8.44
N PHE A 102 -21.74 0.45 7.96
CA PHE A 102 -20.49 0.42 8.71
C PHE A 102 -19.94 1.82 9.01
N LEU A 103 -20.03 2.75 8.05
CA LEU A 103 -19.53 4.12 8.19
C LEU A 103 -20.43 5.02 9.06
N THR A 104 -21.75 4.88 8.93
CA THR A 104 -22.71 5.80 9.53
C THR A 104 -23.52 5.22 10.69
N GLY A 105 -23.43 3.90 10.93
CA GLY A 105 -24.31 3.18 11.84
C GLY A 105 -25.73 3.01 11.27
N ASP A 106 -26.61 2.45 12.10
CA ASP A 106 -28.00 2.19 11.76
C ASP A 106 -28.89 3.44 11.89
N ASN A 107 -29.87 3.57 10.98
CA ASN A 107 -31.00 4.52 11.05
C ASN A 107 -30.66 6.03 10.99
N ARG A 108 -29.61 6.44 10.27
CA ARG A 108 -29.37 7.88 10.03
C ARG A 108 -30.28 8.46 8.95
N LYS A 109 -30.87 9.61 9.26
CA LYS A 109 -31.63 10.42 8.31
C LYS A 109 -30.69 11.46 7.68
N PHE A 110 -30.41 11.29 6.41
CA PHE A 110 -29.61 12.25 5.64
C PHE A 110 -30.51 13.33 5.04
N THR A 111 -30.08 14.58 5.13
CA THR A 111 -30.74 15.73 4.48
C THR A 111 -30.06 16.12 3.17
N HIS A 112 -28.76 15.82 3.06
CA HIS A 112 -27.94 16.09 1.89
C HIS A 112 -27.16 14.84 1.47
N LYS A 113 -26.70 14.79 0.22
CA LYS A 113 -25.81 13.75 -0.30
C LYS A 113 -24.67 14.40 -1.09
N ILE A 114 -23.55 13.68 -1.18
CA ILE A 114 -22.43 14.06 -2.04
C ILE A 114 -22.63 13.39 -3.39
N GLU A 115 -22.52 14.15 -4.47
CA GLU A 115 -22.64 13.68 -5.86
C GLU A 115 -21.41 14.09 -6.66
N LEU A 116 -20.87 13.16 -7.45
CA LEU A 116 -19.74 13.45 -8.32
C LEU A 116 -20.19 14.33 -9.49
N GLU A 117 -19.40 15.34 -9.82
CA GLU A 117 -19.61 16.14 -11.04
C GLU A 117 -19.06 15.42 -12.27
N ASP A 118 -17.90 14.77 -12.11
CA ASP A 118 -17.26 13.95 -13.12
C ASP A 118 -17.10 12.50 -12.63
N GLU A 119 -17.22 11.53 -13.52
CA GLU A 119 -16.96 10.13 -13.21
C GLU A 119 -15.49 9.91 -12.77
N LEU A 120 -15.31 8.96 -11.84
CA LEU A 120 -13.96 8.57 -11.42
C LEU A 120 -13.22 7.86 -12.56
N PRO A 121 -11.89 8.01 -12.66
CA PRO A 121 -11.12 7.30 -13.67
C PRO A 121 -11.22 5.79 -13.44
N SER A 122 -11.76 5.06 -14.43
CA SER A 122 -11.85 3.60 -14.40
C SER A 122 -11.20 2.99 -15.67
N PRO A 123 -10.06 2.28 -15.56
CA PRO A 123 -9.26 2.07 -14.35
C PRO A 123 -8.40 3.29 -14.01
N ALA A 124 -8.25 3.57 -12.72
CA ALA A 124 -7.20 4.44 -12.23
C ALA A 124 -5.84 3.72 -12.31
N TYR A 125 -4.76 4.46 -12.50
CA TYR A 125 -3.41 3.88 -12.60
C TYR A 125 -2.56 4.26 -11.39
N LYS A 126 -1.82 3.28 -10.88
CA LYS A 126 -0.83 3.45 -9.81
C LYS A 126 0.13 4.61 -10.13
N GLU A 127 0.43 5.45 -9.13
CA GLU A 127 1.30 6.62 -9.24
C GLU A 127 0.86 7.67 -10.29
N ARG A 128 -0.38 7.60 -10.79
CA ARG A 128 -0.96 8.65 -11.63
C ARG A 128 -1.85 9.57 -10.81
N THR A 129 -1.71 10.87 -11.09
CA THR A 129 -2.58 11.91 -10.53
C THR A 129 -3.92 11.92 -11.21
N PHE A 130 -4.99 12.01 -10.43
CA PHE A 130 -6.32 12.39 -10.88
C PHE A 130 -6.89 13.45 -9.93
N SER A 131 -8.00 14.07 -10.30
CA SER A 131 -8.72 15.00 -9.44
C SER A 131 -10.16 14.55 -9.34
N VAL A 132 -10.82 14.88 -8.23
CA VAL A 132 -12.22 14.51 -7.98
C VAL A 132 -12.98 15.77 -7.63
N LEU A 133 -13.99 16.08 -8.42
CA LEU A 133 -14.91 17.19 -8.20
C LEU A 133 -16.27 16.62 -7.80
N ALA A 134 -16.78 17.09 -6.67
CA ALA A 134 -18.07 16.67 -6.14
C ALA A 134 -18.87 17.88 -5.67
N ASN A 135 -20.18 17.78 -5.73
CA ASN A 135 -21.12 18.79 -5.25
C ASN A 135 -21.97 18.21 -4.11
N ILE A 136 -22.37 19.10 -3.21
CA ILE A 136 -23.34 18.80 -2.16
C ILE A 136 -24.71 19.09 -2.73
N VAL A 137 -25.58 18.09 -2.74
CA VAL A 137 -26.94 18.21 -3.25
C VAL A 137 -27.96 17.81 -2.18
N ASP A 138 -29.16 18.37 -2.28
CA ASP A 138 -30.29 17.94 -1.47
C ASP A 138 -30.76 16.52 -1.88
N MET A 139 -31.76 15.99 -1.17
CA MET A 139 -32.38 14.70 -1.54
C MET A 139 -33.10 14.73 -2.90
N ASN A 140 -33.39 15.92 -3.44
CA ASN A 140 -34.03 16.12 -4.73
C ASN A 140 -33.01 16.25 -5.89
N GLY A 141 -31.71 16.30 -5.60
CA GLY A 141 -30.63 16.46 -6.58
C GLY A 141 -30.26 17.92 -6.90
N ASN A 142 -30.78 18.90 -6.18
CA ASN A 142 -30.41 20.31 -6.37
C ASN A 142 -29.10 20.62 -5.63
N LYS A 143 -28.17 21.31 -6.29
CA LYS A 143 -26.95 21.81 -5.64
C LYS A 143 -27.33 22.76 -4.50
N VAL A 144 -26.79 22.51 -3.32
CA VAL A 144 -27.04 23.33 -2.12
C VAL A 144 -25.74 23.97 -1.64
N GLN A 145 -25.90 25.04 -0.87
CA GLN A 145 -24.84 25.62 -0.07
C GLN A 145 -25.16 25.42 1.40
N LEU A 146 -24.25 24.78 2.11
CA LEU A 146 -24.31 24.60 3.56
C LEU A 146 -24.06 25.92 4.27
N ALA A 147 -24.66 26.07 5.45
CA ALA A 147 -24.47 27.25 6.29
C ALA A 147 -23.01 27.36 6.78
N ASP A 148 -22.42 26.23 7.17
CA ASP A 148 -21.05 26.12 7.63
C ASP A 148 -20.20 25.33 6.62
N CYS A 149 -18.91 25.64 6.58
CA CYS A 149 -17.97 24.82 5.82
C CYS A 149 -17.73 23.50 6.54
N VAL A 150 -17.80 22.41 5.79
CA VAL A 150 -17.61 21.05 6.30
C VAL A 150 -16.30 20.51 5.72
N LYS A 151 -15.54 19.78 6.54
CA LYS A 151 -14.36 19.07 6.08
C LYS A 151 -14.76 17.71 5.50
N PHE A 152 -14.20 17.37 4.35
CA PHE A 152 -14.43 16.12 3.63
C PHE A 152 -13.12 15.38 3.44
N LYS A 153 -13.17 14.06 3.58
CA LYS A 153 -12.01 13.18 3.48
C LYS A 153 -12.25 12.04 2.50
N ILE A 154 -11.26 11.79 1.64
CA ILE A 154 -11.21 10.60 0.78
C ILE A 154 -10.66 9.42 1.58
N MET A 155 -11.34 8.28 1.47
CA MET A 155 -10.94 7.01 2.05
C MET A 155 -11.08 5.89 1.00
N LEU A 156 -10.22 4.88 1.10
CA LEU A 156 -10.31 3.66 0.30
C LEU A 156 -10.64 2.48 1.21
N TYR A 157 -11.60 1.66 0.82
CA TYR A 157 -11.93 0.42 1.51
C TYR A 157 -11.76 -0.78 0.59
N THR A 158 -11.36 -1.90 1.19
CA THR A 158 -11.33 -3.21 0.53
C THR A 158 -12.73 -3.73 0.26
N ALA A 159 -12.87 -4.53 -0.80
CA ALA A 159 -14.11 -5.23 -1.13
C ALA A 159 -14.33 -6.53 -0.31
N ASP A 160 -13.34 -6.91 0.51
CA ASP A 160 -13.34 -8.10 1.35
C ASP A 160 -14.14 -7.87 2.64
N SER A 161 -14.95 -8.84 3.06
CA SER A 161 -15.67 -8.80 4.35
C SER A 161 -14.78 -9.20 5.54
N PRO A 162 -14.68 -8.39 6.62
CA PRO A 162 -15.25 -7.06 6.82
C PRO A 162 -14.44 -5.94 6.11
N PRO A 163 -15.07 -4.81 5.74
CA PRO A 163 -14.41 -3.76 4.97
C PRO A 163 -13.27 -3.15 5.76
N LYS A 164 -12.05 -3.28 5.25
CA LYS A 164 -10.85 -2.68 5.85
C LYS A 164 -10.51 -1.37 5.15
N MET A 165 -10.37 -0.32 5.95
CA MET A 165 -9.85 0.96 5.49
C MET A 165 -8.36 0.82 5.13
N LEU A 166 -8.00 1.24 3.92
CA LEU A 166 -6.63 1.23 3.44
C LEU A 166 -5.98 2.58 3.74
N ASN A 167 -5.13 2.60 4.76
CA ASN A 167 -4.35 3.78 5.13
C ASN A 167 -2.87 3.63 4.74
N LEU A 168 -2.33 2.43 4.98
CA LEU A 168 -0.92 2.11 4.78
C LEU A 168 -0.77 0.93 3.81
N ASN A 169 0.35 0.89 3.10
CA ASN A 169 0.78 -0.27 2.33
C ASN A 169 1.50 -1.29 3.23
N THR A 170 1.96 -2.39 2.64
CA THR A 170 2.72 -3.45 3.34
C THR A 170 4.07 -2.97 3.87
N SER A 171 4.60 -1.87 3.34
CA SER A 171 5.84 -1.23 3.79
C SER A 171 5.61 -0.17 4.88
N GLY A 172 4.36 0.07 5.29
CA GLY A 172 4.02 1.09 6.29
C GLY A 172 3.91 2.53 5.75
N ASP A 173 4.00 2.74 4.44
CA ASP A 173 3.80 4.02 3.78
C ASP A 173 2.33 4.31 3.51
N LYS A 174 1.94 5.60 3.49
CA LYS A 174 0.58 6.02 3.11
C LYS A 174 0.21 5.55 1.70
N ILE A 175 -0.95 4.91 1.58
CA ILE A 175 -1.45 4.35 0.31
C ILE A 175 -1.88 5.42 -0.70
N MET A 176 -2.36 6.57 -0.21
CA MET A 176 -2.72 7.73 -1.02
C MET A 176 -1.85 8.95 -0.69
N ARG A 177 -1.65 9.81 -1.69
CA ARG A 177 -1.02 11.13 -1.58
C ARG A 177 -1.83 12.18 -2.32
N GLY A 178 -1.50 13.46 -2.07
CA GLY A 178 -2.18 14.60 -2.67
C GLY A 178 -3.15 15.27 -1.69
N THR A 179 -4.16 15.95 -2.23
CA THR A 179 -5.21 16.58 -1.44
C THR A 179 -6.28 15.54 -1.11
N LEU A 180 -6.20 14.93 0.07
CA LEU A 180 -7.15 13.91 0.55
C LEU A 180 -8.18 14.44 1.53
N GLU A 181 -7.97 15.65 2.03
CA GLU A 181 -8.85 16.37 2.94
C GLU A 181 -9.05 17.78 2.38
N VAL A 182 -10.31 18.21 2.28
CA VAL A 182 -10.68 19.56 1.81
C VAL A 182 -11.84 20.07 2.63
N GLU A 183 -12.00 21.37 2.68
CA GLU A 183 -13.14 22.02 3.32
C GLU A 183 -13.97 22.73 2.26
N GLY A 184 -15.30 22.60 2.36
CA GLY A 184 -16.22 23.19 1.39
C GLY A 184 -17.64 23.27 1.91
N SER A 185 -18.43 24.18 1.35
CA SER A 185 -19.83 24.38 1.70
C SER A 185 -20.80 24.08 0.55
N SER A 186 -20.33 23.98 -0.70
CA SER A 186 -21.21 23.65 -1.85
C SER A 186 -20.53 22.71 -2.85
N SER A 187 -19.32 23.07 -3.29
CA SER A 187 -18.48 22.24 -4.14
C SER A 187 -17.20 21.83 -3.42
N ILE A 188 -16.75 20.61 -3.71
CA ILE A 188 -15.65 19.92 -3.04
C ILE A 188 -14.68 19.47 -4.12
N PHE A 189 -13.43 19.97 -4.08
CA PHE A 189 -12.45 19.66 -5.13
C PHE A 189 -11.14 19.10 -4.59
N PHE A 190 -10.95 17.80 -4.75
CA PHE A 190 -9.73 17.09 -4.39
C PHE A 190 -8.76 17.11 -5.57
N LYS A 191 -7.70 17.93 -5.46
CA LYS A 191 -6.69 18.08 -6.51
C LYS A 191 -5.55 17.08 -6.34
N LYS A 192 -5.04 16.57 -7.48
CA LYS A 192 -3.80 15.78 -7.53
C LYS A 192 -3.80 14.58 -6.57
N VAL A 193 -4.92 13.88 -6.48
CA VAL A 193 -5.03 12.61 -5.76
C VAL A 193 -4.18 11.57 -6.48
N ILE A 194 -3.32 10.86 -5.73
CA ILE A 194 -2.46 9.80 -6.24
C ILE A 194 -2.65 8.58 -5.37
N VAL A 195 -2.93 7.43 -5.98
CA VAL A 195 -2.85 6.14 -5.28
C VAL A 195 -1.47 5.54 -5.55
N LYS A 196 -0.66 5.42 -4.51
CA LYS A 196 0.72 4.95 -4.61
C LYS A 196 0.80 3.48 -4.84
N GLU A 197 0.02 2.69 -4.11
CA GLU A 197 0.11 1.25 -4.14
C GLU A 197 -1.24 0.61 -3.95
N VAL A 198 -1.45 -0.47 -4.69
CA VAL A 198 -2.52 -1.41 -4.46
C VAL A 198 -1.86 -2.77 -4.41
N THR A 199 -2.06 -3.49 -3.31
CA THR A 199 -1.46 -4.81 -3.17
C THR A 199 -2.16 -5.76 -4.15
N SER A 200 -1.40 -6.66 -4.79
CA SER A 200 -2.00 -7.73 -5.61
C SER A 200 -2.84 -8.72 -4.80
N HIS A 201 -2.80 -8.62 -3.46
CA HIS A 201 -3.61 -9.43 -2.56
C HIS A 201 -5.09 -9.01 -2.56
N PHE A 202 -5.42 -7.81 -3.03
CA PHE A 202 -6.80 -7.38 -3.16
C PHE A 202 -7.41 -7.98 -4.44
N ARG A 203 -8.52 -8.71 -4.29
CA ARG A 203 -9.22 -9.37 -5.40
C ARG A 203 -9.50 -8.36 -6.52
N ASN A 204 -8.88 -8.60 -7.68
CA ASN A 204 -9.04 -7.82 -8.91
C ASN A 204 -8.66 -6.33 -8.84
N GLY A 205 -8.06 -5.86 -7.75
CA GLY A 205 -7.76 -4.43 -7.57
C GLY A 205 -9.01 -3.54 -7.54
N CYS A 206 -10.15 -4.09 -7.13
CA CYS A 206 -11.39 -3.34 -6.90
C CYS A 206 -11.44 -2.80 -5.47
N PHE A 207 -11.78 -1.53 -5.34
CA PHE A 207 -11.88 -0.84 -4.05
C PHE A 207 -13.16 -0.02 -4.00
N PHE A 208 -13.67 0.20 -2.79
CA PHE A 208 -14.64 1.25 -2.56
C PHE A 208 -13.91 2.57 -2.39
N PHE A 209 -14.19 3.51 -3.30
CA PHE A 209 -13.78 4.90 -3.15
C PHE A 209 -14.85 5.66 -2.37
N VAL A 210 -14.49 6.23 -1.23
CA VAL A 210 -15.44 6.85 -0.30
C VAL A 210 -15.06 8.29 -0.02
N ILE A 211 -16.03 9.21 -0.09
CA ILE A 211 -15.89 10.58 0.41
C ILE A 211 -16.77 10.72 1.64
N VAL A 212 -16.15 10.98 2.79
CA VAL A 212 -16.82 11.07 4.09
C VAL A 212 -16.79 12.51 4.60
N PRO A 213 -17.92 13.07 5.05
CA PRO A 213 -17.95 14.34 5.77
C PRO A 213 -17.49 14.14 7.23
N GLU A 214 -16.67 15.05 7.74
CA GLU A 214 -16.21 15.05 9.12
C GLU A 214 -17.12 15.94 9.98
N GLY A 215 -17.75 15.36 10.99
CA GLY A 215 -18.63 16.09 11.93
C GLY A 215 -20.00 16.50 11.37
N ALA A 216 -20.33 16.15 10.12
CA ALA A 216 -21.62 16.46 9.50
C ALA A 216 -22.43 15.18 9.19
N ASP A 217 -23.02 14.62 10.24
CA ASP A 217 -23.79 13.37 10.21
C ASP A 217 -25.06 13.40 9.33
N TYR A 218 -25.53 14.59 8.99
CA TYR A 218 -26.69 14.84 8.15
C TYR A 218 -26.39 14.75 6.65
N ILE A 219 -25.12 14.63 6.26
CA ILE A 219 -24.69 14.47 4.86
C ILE A 219 -24.37 13.00 4.60
N LYS A 220 -25.02 12.41 3.60
CA LYS A 220 -24.73 11.03 3.16
C LYS A 220 -23.35 10.96 2.52
N PRO A 221 -22.44 10.08 3.00
CA PRO A 221 -21.17 9.82 2.33
C PRO A 221 -21.38 9.31 0.90
N LEU A 222 -20.46 9.65 0.00
CA LEU A 222 -20.40 9.05 -1.33
C LEU A 222 -19.62 7.74 -1.25
N ILE A 223 -20.16 6.66 -1.83
CA ILE A 223 -19.48 5.37 -1.97
C ILE A 223 -19.54 4.98 -3.45
N ALA A 224 -18.39 4.84 -4.09
CA ALA A 224 -18.25 4.32 -5.45
C ALA A 224 -17.59 2.94 -5.40
N GLU A 225 -18.30 1.91 -5.90
CA GLU A 225 -17.92 0.50 -5.78
C GLU A 225 -16.98 -0.02 -6.86
N ASP A 226 -17.00 0.60 -8.04
CA ASP A 226 -16.26 0.14 -9.23
C ASP A 226 -14.91 0.84 -9.40
N PHE A 227 -14.25 1.24 -8.30
CA PHE A 227 -12.96 1.91 -8.39
C PHE A 227 -11.82 0.91 -8.58
N VAL A 228 -11.54 0.59 -9.85
CA VAL A 228 -10.48 -0.34 -10.26
C VAL A 228 -9.15 0.37 -10.40
N ILE A 229 -8.11 -0.14 -9.74
CA ILE A 229 -6.76 0.43 -9.78
C ILE A 229 -5.78 -0.56 -10.41
N LYS A 230 -5.14 -0.16 -11.51
CA LYS A 230 -4.15 -0.98 -12.24
C LYS A 230 -2.73 -0.49 -12.02
N ALA A 231 -1.79 -1.42 -11.92
CA ALA A 231 -0.37 -1.11 -11.73
C ALA A 231 0.30 -0.47 -12.97
N ARG A 232 -0.10 -0.87 -14.17
CA ARG A 232 0.49 -0.40 -15.45
C ARG A 232 -0.61 -0.19 -16.50
N LYS A 233 -0.46 0.87 -17.29
CA LYS A 233 -1.22 1.03 -18.55
C LYS A 233 -0.60 0.08 -19.56
N ILE A 234 -1.34 -0.94 -19.96
CA ILE A 234 -0.92 -1.81 -21.06
C ILE A 234 -1.13 -0.99 -22.33
N THR A 235 -0.08 -0.39 -22.86
CA THR A 235 -0.08 0.12 -24.22
C THR A 235 -0.12 -1.08 -25.15
N SER A 236 -1.21 -1.22 -25.92
CA SER A 236 -1.39 -2.23 -26.97
C SER A 236 -0.50 -1.97 -28.18
N ASP A 237 0.71 -1.47 -27.99
CA ASP A 237 1.71 -1.45 -29.04
C ASP A 237 2.31 -2.85 -29.09
N CYS A 238 1.81 -3.67 -30.03
CA CYS A 238 2.46 -4.92 -30.36
C CYS A 238 3.97 -4.67 -30.49
N PRO A 239 4.84 -5.40 -29.78
CA PRO A 239 6.27 -5.31 -30.01
C PRO A 239 6.52 -5.76 -31.45
N LYS A 240 6.64 -4.81 -32.37
CA LYS A 240 7.02 -5.07 -33.76
C LYS A 240 8.45 -5.60 -33.72
N LYS A 241 8.58 -6.93 -33.70
CA LYS A 241 9.84 -7.63 -33.92
C LYS A 241 10.41 -7.10 -35.24
N LYS A 242 11.52 -6.36 -35.19
CA LYS A 242 12.23 -5.92 -36.41
C LYS A 242 12.54 -7.19 -37.22
N GLN A 243 11.86 -7.36 -38.36
CA GLN A 243 12.26 -8.35 -39.35
C GLN A 243 13.62 -7.92 -39.89
N LYS A 244 14.58 -8.84 -39.78
CA LYS A 244 15.91 -8.70 -40.36
C LYS A 244 15.77 -9.00 -41.85
N THR A 245 15.82 -7.98 -42.69
CA THR A 245 15.91 -8.16 -44.14
C THR A 245 17.24 -8.86 -44.42
N GLN A 246 17.19 -10.07 -44.98
CA GLN A 246 18.34 -10.64 -45.69
C GLN A 246 18.40 -9.92 -47.04
N GLU A 247 19.43 -9.11 -47.22
CA GLU A 247 19.91 -8.74 -48.56
C GLU A 247 20.63 -9.98 -49.10
N ASP A 248 19.93 -10.74 -49.94
CA ASP A 248 20.56 -11.61 -50.92
C ASP A 248 20.73 -10.77 -52.19
N ASP A 249 21.96 -10.31 -52.43
CA ASP A 249 22.37 -9.78 -53.73
C ASP A 249 23.28 -10.80 -54.43
N PHE A 250 22.98 -10.96 -55.71
CA PHE A 250 23.47 -11.92 -56.70
C PHE A 250 24.93 -11.73 -57.10
#